data_AF-A0A7K2P0G0-F1
#
_entry.id   AF-A0A7K2P0G0-F1
#
_cell.length_a   1.000
_cell.length_b   1.000
_cell.length_c   1.000
_cell.angle_alpha   90.00
_cell.angle_beta   90.00
_cell.angle_gamma   90.00
#
_symmetry.space_group_name_H-M   'P 1'
#
loop_
_entity.id
_entity.type
_entity.pdbx_description
1 polymer ?
#
loop_
_entity_poly.entity_id
_entity_poly.type
_entity_poly.pdbx_seq_one_letter_code
_entity_poly.pdbx_strand_id
1 'polypeptide(L)'
;PVADEVTEGQPLRWRVSLSEPADVDLYTVLVPVPDDTRPELSTKDVDHDWLVDMVGVVPEGEVPLSRLDYFALWVSVPPGETETEVTVPTVGDEIAEPTEYVGFQNTDDEGEPQGPVLTGTVLDAS
;
A
#
# COMPACT_ATOMS: atom_id res chain seq x y z
N PRO A 1 7.10 3.02 10.62
CA PRO A 1 7.33 2.99 9.15
C PRO A 1 8.78 2.55 8.90
N VAL A 2 9.04 1.81 7.81
CA VAL A 2 10.40 1.41 7.42
C VAL A 2 10.92 2.38 6.36
N ALA A 3 10.11 2.67 5.35
CA ALA A 3 10.34 3.72 4.35
C ALA A 3 8.97 4.25 3.89
N ASP A 4 8.49 5.32 4.51
CA ASP A 4 7.17 5.92 4.22
C ASP A 4 7.24 7.25 3.47
N GLU A 5 8.45 7.76 3.21
CA GLU A 5 8.71 8.85 2.27
C GLU A 5 9.82 8.36 1.33
N VAL A 6 9.53 8.27 0.04
CA VAL A 6 10.42 7.68 -0.96
C VAL A 6 10.40 8.51 -2.24
N THR A 7 11.48 8.43 -3.01
CA THR A 7 11.45 8.86 -4.41
C THR A 7 10.88 7.72 -5.27
N GLU A 8 10.15 8.05 -6.32
CA GLU A 8 9.67 7.08 -7.32
C GLU A 8 10.77 6.12 -7.78
N GLY A 9 10.35 4.86 -8.01
CA GLY A 9 11.26 3.73 -8.24
C GLY A 9 11.84 3.12 -6.96
N GLN A 10 11.56 3.70 -5.79
CA GLN A 10 11.85 3.09 -4.49
C GLN A 10 10.57 2.63 -3.78
N PRO A 11 10.52 1.40 -3.25
CA PRO A 11 9.32 0.87 -2.64
C PRO A 11 8.99 1.58 -1.32
N LEU A 12 7.72 1.92 -1.14
CA LEU A 12 7.17 2.24 0.19
C LEU A 12 7.14 0.97 1.04
N ARG A 13 7.50 1.09 2.33
CA ARG A 13 7.56 -0.03 3.27
C ARG A 13 7.05 0.33 4.66
N TRP A 14 6.16 -0.50 5.17
CA TRP A 14 5.67 -0.43 6.55
C TRP A 14 5.89 -1.76 7.25
N ARG A 15 6.25 -1.69 8.54
CA ARG A 15 6.33 -2.86 9.40
C ARG A 15 5.00 -3.07 10.12
N VAL A 16 4.47 -4.27 10.02
CA VAL A 16 3.36 -4.77 10.83
C VAL A 16 3.95 -5.66 11.92
N SER A 17 3.48 -5.51 13.16
CA SER A 17 4.04 -6.22 14.31
C SER A 17 2.96 -6.77 15.23
N LEU A 18 3.23 -7.94 15.79
CA LEU A 18 2.47 -8.55 16.88
C LEU A 18 3.14 -8.22 18.22
N SER A 19 2.35 -8.22 19.30
CA SER A 19 2.89 -8.06 20.65
C SER A 19 3.63 -9.30 21.14
N GLU A 20 3.32 -10.46 20.60
CA GLU A 20 3.92 -11.76 20.91
C GLU A 20 3.80 -12.71 19.70
N PRO A 21 4.64 -13.77 19.63
CA PRO A 21 4.54 -14.77 18.57
C PRO A 21 3.22 -15.54 18.65
N ALA A 22 2.70 -15.98 17.49
CA ALA A 22 1.56 -16.88 17.40
C ALA A 22 2.00 -18.27 16.89
N ASP A 23 1.31 -19.33 17.32
CA ASP A 23 1.56 -20.69 16.83
C ASP A 23 0.88 -20.99 15.48
N VAL A 24 0.17 -20.02 14.91
CA VAL A 24 -0.54 -20.09 13.63
C VAL A 24 -0.25 -18.85 12.79
N ASP A 25 -0.46 -18.95 11.48
CA ASP A 25 -0.45 -17.78 10.61
C ASP A 25 -1.55 -16.80 11.06
N LEU A 26 -1.16 -15.54 11.24
CA LEU A 26 -2.10 -14.45 11.44
C LEU A 26 -2.19 -13.63 10.16
N TYR A 27 -3.42 -13.29 9.80
CA TYR A 27 -3.72 -12.53 8.61
C TYR A 27 -4.38 -11.22 8.97
N THR A 28 -4.09 -10.19 8.19
CA THR A 28 -4.87 -8.98 8.21
C THR A 28 -4.91 -8.34 6.84
N VAL A 29 -5.91 -7.49 6.62
CA VAL A 29 -6.14 -6.81 5.36
C VAL A 29 -5.99 -5.32 5.59
N LEU A 30 -5.24 -4.66 4.70
CA LEU A 30 -5.16 -3.22 4.66
C LEU A 30 -5.85 -2.72 3.40
N VAL A 31 -6.87 -1.89 3.56
CA VAL A 31 -7.59 -1.27 2.44
C VAL A 31 -7.09 0.16 2.22
N PRO A 32 -7.02 0.63 0.97
CA PRO A 32 -6.66 2.01 0.70
C PRO A 32 -7.73 2.97 1.25
N VAL A 33 -7.30 4.11 1.76
CA VAL A 33 -8.19 5.16 2.26
C VAL A 33 -8.10 6.36 1.32
N PRO A 34 -9.22 6.81 0.72
CA PRO A 34 -9.22 7.99 -0.14
C PRO A 34 -8.77 9.24 0.62
N ASP A 35 -7.95 10.07 -0.04
CA ASP A 35 -7.62 11.42 0.41
C ASP A 35 -7.88 12.44 -0.70
N ASP A 36 -9.10 12.98 -0.74
CA ASP A 36 -9.50 13.97 -1.76
C ASP A 36 -8.85 15.37 -1.56
N THR A 37 -7.95 15.53 -0.59
CA THR A 37 -7.29 16.82 -0.30
C THR A 37 -5.88 16.94 -0.88
N ARG A 38 -5.27 15.82 -1.30
CA ARG A 38 -3.91 15.74 -1.84
C ARG A 38 -3.88 14.86 -3.10
N PRO A 39 -2.88 15.02 -3.99
CA PRO A 39 -2.66 14.06 -5.08
C PRO A 39 -2.45 12.66 -4.50
N GLU A 40 -3.14 11.66 -5.02
CA GLU A 40 -3.08 10.30 -4.51
C GLU A 40 -2.27 9.44 -5.48
N LEU A 41 -1.39 8.60 -4.92
CA LEU A 41 -0.59 7.63 -5.66
C LEU A 41 -1.48 6.83 -6.62
N SER A 42 -1.04 6.73 -7.87
CA SER A 42 -1.87 6.19 -8.95
C SER A 42 -1.37 4.85 -9.50
N THR A 43 -2.14 4.27 -10.41
CA THR A 43 -1.77 3.08 -11.18
C THR A 43 -0.60 3.28 -12.13
N LYS A 44 -0.19 4.52 -12.44
CA LYS A 44 0.96 4.77 -13.32
C LYS A 44 2.29 4.61 -12.60
N ASP A 45 2.28 4.90 -11.31
CA ASP A 45 3.50 5.13 -10.52
C ASP A 45 3.79 3.94 -9.62
N VAL A 46 3.07 2.83 -9.85
CA VAL A 46 3.22 1.55 -9.18
C VAL A 46 3.46 0.45 -10.21
N ASP A 47 4.29 -0.53 -9.85
CA ASP A 47 4.63 -1.65 -10.71
C ASP A 47 3.38 -2.34 -11.27
N HIS A 48 3.31 -2.41 -12.61
CA HIS A 48 2.13 -2.88 -13.31
C HIS A 48 1.88 -4.38 -13.09
N ASP A 49 2.93 -5.20 -13.09
CA ASP A 49 2.79 -6.65 -12.89
C ASP A 49 2.31 -6.93 -11.45
N TRP A 50 2.81 -6.17 -10.49
CA TRP A 50 2.31 -6.20 -9.11
C TRP A 50 0.84 -5.81 -9.02
N LEU A 51 0.40 -4.73 -9.69
CA LEU A 51 -1.02 -4.37 -9.72
C LEU A 51 -1.88 -5.47 -10.35
N VAL A 52 -1.41 -6.12 -11.42
CA VAL A 52 -2.11 -7.26 -12.04
C VAL A 52 -2.26 -8.41 -11.03
N ASP A 53 -1.24 -8.71 -10.23
CA ASP A 53 -1.35 -9.74 -9.19
C ASP A 53 -2.38 -9.38 -8.11
N MET A 54 -2.58 -8.08 -7.83
CA MET A 54 -3.47 -7.60 -6.77
C MET A 54 -4.94 -7.49 -7.22
N VAL A 55 -5.20 -6.96 -8.42
CA VAL A 55 -6.58 -6.69 -8.90
C VAL A 55 -6.97 -7.49 -10.15
N GLY A 56 -6.06 -8.27 -10.73
CA GLY A 56 -6.27 -9.09 -11.92
C GLY A 56 -6.28 -8.30 -13.23
N VAL A 57 -7.04 -7.21 -13.31
CA VAL A 57 -7.08 -6.32 -14.48
C VAL A 57 -6.93 -4.87 -14.02
N VAL A 58 -5.85 -4.24 -14.44
CA VAL A 58 -5.59 -2.82 -14.17
C VAL A 58 -6.42 -1.97 -15.15
N PRO A 59 -7.21 -0.99 -14.70
CA PRO A 59 -7.94 -0.09 -15.58
C PRO A 59 -7.00 0.69 -16.51
N GLU A 60 -7.50 1.06 -17.70
CA GLU A 60 -6.76 1.98 -18.57
C GLU A 60 -6.75 3.40 -17.99
N GLY A 61 -5.61 4.08 -18.10
CA GLY A 61 -5.42 5.44 -17.63
C GLY A 61 -4.91 5.52 -16.19
N GLU A 62 -4.97 6.72 -15.63
CA GLU A 62 -4.51 7.03 -14.28
C GLU A 62 -5.67 6.87 -13.31
N VAL A 63 -5.55 5.92 -12.39
CA VAL A 63 -6.56 5.65 -11.37
C VAL A 63 -5.88 5.65 -10.01
N PRO A 64 -6.35 6.47 -9.05
CA PRO A 64 -5.85 6.42 -7.68
C PRO A 64 -6.09 5.06 -7.04
N LEU A 65 -5.15 4.57 -6.24
CA LEU A 65 -5.23 3.23 -5.65
C LEU A 65 -6.49 3.01 -4.80
N SER A 66 -6.99 4.05 -4.11
CA SER A 66 -8.23 4.02 -3.33
C SER A 66 -9.50 3.86 -4.16
N ARG A 67 -9.40 4.04 -5.49
CA ARG A 67 -10.51 3.90 -6.43
C ARG A 67 -10.39 2.63 -7.28
N LEU A 68 -9.40 1.78 -7.02
CA LEU A 68 -9.33 0.45 -7.63
C LEU A 68 -10.31 -0.51 -6.96
N ASP A 69 -11.17 -1.10 -7.77
CA ASP A 69 -12.07 -2.16 -7.29
C ASP A 69 -11.26 -3.35 -6.78
N TYR A 70 -11.63 -3.86 -5.60
CA TYR A 70 -11.03 -5.04 -4.95
C TYR A 70 -9.57 -4.91 -4.52
N PHE A 71 -8.95 -3.73 -4.62
CA PHE A 71 -7.58 -3.54 -4.19
C PHE A 71 -7.45 -3.54 -2.65
N ALA A 72 -6.62 -4.43 -2.13
CA ALA A 72 -6.27 -4.49 -0.71
C ALA A 72 -4.92 -5.18 -0.53
N LEU A 73 -4.15 -4.77 0.47
CA LEU A 73 -2.90 -5.42 0.85
C LEU A 73 -3.18 -6.55 1.83
N TRP A 74 -2.90 -7.78 1.40
CA TRP A 74 -3.01 -8.98 2.25
C TRP A 74 -1.70 -9.17 3.01
N VAL A 75 -1.77 -9.15 4.33
CA VAL A 75 -0.60 -9.23 5.21
C VAL A 75 -0.68 -10.52 6.00
N SER A 76 0.39 -11.32 5.95
CA SER A 76 0.54 -12.51 6.79
C SER A 76 1.75 -12.38 7.70
N VAL A 77 1.57 -12.73 8.97
CA VAL A 77 2.65 -12.94 9.93
C VAL A 77 2.76 -14.45 10.17
N PRO A 78 3.87 -15.10 9.75
CA PRO A 78 4.05 -16.54 9.92
C PRO A 78 4.09 -16.98 11.39
N PRO A 79 3.85 -18.28 11.68
CA PRO A 79 3.97 -18.83 13.02
C PRO A 79 5.37 -18.60 13.60
N GLY A 80 5.43 -18.19 14.87
CA GLY A 80 6.68 -17.92 15.58
C GLY A 80 7.33 -16.56 15.26
N GLU A 81 6.89 -15.88 14.21
CA GLU A 81 7.32 -14.52 13.88
C GLU A 81 6.46 -13.48 14.58
N THR A 82 7.03 -12.29 14.78
CA THR A 82 6.32 -11.14 15.37
C THR A 82 6.28 -9.94 14.44
N GLU A 83 6.93 -10.01 13.28
CA GLU A 83 6.97 -8.90 12.34
C GLU A 83 6.91 -9.39 10.90
N THR A 84 6.35 -8.55 10.05
CA THR A 84 6.38 -8.68 8.60
C THR A 84 6.43 -7.28 7.98
N GLU A 85 6.85 -7.21 6.73
CA GLU A 85 6.88 -5.96 5.97
C GLU A 85 5.82 -5.96 4.88
N VAL A 86 5.11 -4.85 4.78
CA VAL A 86 4.16 -4.55 3.72
C VAL A 86 4.84 -3.58 2.77
N THR A 87 4.77 -3.87 1.47
CA THR A 87 5.44 -3.07 0.44
C THR A 87 4.46 -2.63 -0.65
N VAL A 88 4.60 -1.39 -1.12
CA VAL A 88 4.02 -0.92 -2.38
C VAL A 88 5.18 -0.53 -3.31
N PRO A 89 5.37 -1.26 -4.44
CA PRO A 89 6.49 -1.04 -5.34
C PRO A 89 6.22 0.12 -6.29
N THR A 90 6.75 1.31 -5.99
CA THR A 90 6.66 2.43 -6.93
C THR A 90 7.59 2.22 -8.13
N VAL A 91 7.22 2.79 -9.27
CA VAL A 91 8.07 2.89 -10.46
C VAL A 91 8.41 4.35 -10.70
N GLY A 92 9.59 4.61 -11.28
CA GLY A 92 9.96 5.96 -11.67
C GLY A 92 9.86 6.13 -13.17
N ASP A 93 9.54 7.34 -13.60
CA ASP A 93 9.51 7.72 -15.00
C ASP A 93 10.16 9.10 -15.25
N GLU A 94 9.96 9.67 -16.45
CA GLU A 94 10.58 10.93 -16.90
C GLU A 94 9.60 12.13 -16.90
N ILE A 95 8.37 11.92 -16.42
CA ILE A 95 7.32 12.92 -16.33
C ILE A 95 7.45 13.58 -14.95
N ALA A 96 7.48 14.91 -14.93
CA ALA A 96 7.50 15.64 -13.66
C ALA A 96 6.10 15.67 -13.04
N GLU A 97 5.98 15.11 -11.84
CA GLU A 97 4.71 14.94 -11.12
C GLU A 97 4.69 15.67 -9.77
N PRO A 98 3.51 16.04 -9.24
CA PRO A 98 3.42 16.54 -7.88
C PRO A 98 3.72 15.41 -6.87
N THR A 99 4.10 15.77 -5.64
CA THR A 99 4.17 14.79 -4.55
C THR A 99 2.84 14.07 -4.37
N GLU A 100 2.90 12.74 -4.36
CA GLU A 100 1.75 11.87 -4.22
C GLU A 100 1.71 11.19 -2.84
N TYR A 101 0.49 10.78 -2.45
CA TYR A 101 0.24 10.22 -1.13
C TYR A 101 -0.59 8.96 -1.22
N VAL A 102 -0.35 8.02 -0.31
CA VAL A 102 -1.22 6.85 -0.14
C VAL A 102 -1.53 6.66 1.34
N GLY A 103 -2.75 6.23 1.64
CA GLY A 103 -3.18 5.85 2.96
C GLY A 103 -3.72 4.42 2.94
N PHE A 104 -3.34 3.62 3.93
CA PHE A 104 -3.91 2.28 4.14
C PHE A 104 -4.41 2.14 5.56
N GLN A 105 -5.53 1.47 5.75
CA GLN A 105 -6.09 1.22 7.07
C GLN A 105 -6.47 -0.25 7.21
N ASN A 106 -6.30 -0.77 8.42
CA ASN A 106 -6.70 -2.13 8.76
C ASN A 106 -8.22 -2.28 8.66
N THR A 107 -8.73 -3.50 8.45
CA THR A 107 -10.17 -3.77 8.55
C THR A 107 -10.48 -4.62 9.78
N ASP A 108 -11.67 -4.44 10.36
CA ASP A 108 -12.22 -5.36 11.34
C ASP A 108 -12.75 -6.66 10.69
N ASP A 109 -13.34 -7.54 11.49
CA ASP A 109 -13.89 -8.81 11.03
C ASP A 109 -15.11 -8.63 10.09
N GLU A 110 -15.73 -7.45 10.10
CA GLU A 110 -16.84 -7.08 9.21
C GLU A 110 -16.35 -6.45 7.90
N GLY A 111 -15.04 -6.20 7.79
CA GLY A 111 -14.40 -5.56 6.63
C GLY A 111 -14.36 -4.03 6.72
N GLU A 112 -14.76 -3.45 7.85
CA GLU A 112 -14.83 -2.00 8.01
C GLU A 112 -13.46 -1.43 8.44
N PRO A 113 -13.01 -0.29 7.88
CA PRO A 113 -11.72 0.30 8.24
C PRO A 113 -11.63 0.67 9.74
N GLN A 114 -10.54 0.29 10.39
CA GLN A 114 -10.26 0.51 11.81
C GLN A 114 -8.80 0.86 12.10
N GLY A 115 -8.56 1.50 13.25
CA GLY A 115 -7.22 1.80 13.74
C GLY A 115 -6.55 3.00 13.03
N PRO A 116 -5.22 3.16 13.16
CA PRO A 116 -4.50 4.26 12.53
C PRO A 116 -4.33 4.04 11.02
N VAL A 117 -4.25 5.15 10.27
CA VAL A 117 -3.90 5.12 8.85
C VAL A 117 -2.38 5.03 8.71
N LEU A 118 -1.91 4.04 7.96
CA LEU A 118 -0.53 3.93 7.48
C LEU A 118 -0.39 4.82 6.25
N THR A 119 0.45 5.83 6.34
CA THR A 119 0.65 6.79 5.24
C THR A 119 1.95 6.53 4.50
N GLY A 120 1.96 6.80 3.20
CA GLY A 120 3.14 6.86 2.35
C GLY A 120 3.15 8.16 1.53
N THR A 121 4.36 8.62 1.22
CA THR A 121 4.63 9.79 0.40
C THR A 121 5.63 9.43 -0.68
N VAL A 122 5.29 9.78 -1.91
CA VAL A 122 6.11 9.50 -3.09
C VAL A 122 6.51 10.83 -3.73
N LEU A 123 7.81 11.03 -3.85
CA LEU A 123 8.44 12.19 -4.45
C LEU A 123 8.82 11.87 -5.89
N ASP A 124 8.63 12.84 -6.77
CA ASP A 124 9.09 12.82 -8.18
C ASP A 124 10.56 12.41 -8.29
N ALA A 125 10.88 11.60 -9.30
CA ALA A 125 12.25 11.13 -9.56
C ALA A 125 13.13 12.14 -10.32
N SER A 126 12.57 13.26 -10.80
CA SER A 126 13.19 14.16 -11.79
C SER A 126 13.65 15.54 -11.26
#